data_AF-A0A2V2UAG9-F1
#
_entry.id   AF-A0A2V2UAG9-F1
#
_cell.length_a   1.000
_cell.length_b   1.000
_cell.length_c   1.000
_cell.angle_alpha   90.00
_cell.angle_beta   90.00
_cell.angle_gamma   90.00
#
_symmetry.space_group_name_H-M   'P 1'
#
loop_
_entity.id
_entity.type
_entity.pdbx_description
1 polymer ?
#
loop_
_entity_poly.entity_id
_entity_poly.type
_entity_poly.pdbx_seq_one_letter_code
_entity_poly.pdbx_strand_id
1 'polypeptide(L)'
;MYIHPHIMARRSKKSIAEILTPRLLPPLVAQPPSSRNDDNYDLLLERKITLATEGFTTVKFCELILRDRNRLSKENALTICEYMIAMKREINPRLSYKRNTIQFLAELSKTVGIAKKFIDMTRDNIFCYLDKCRKLENDDPLHKWIGSYNTKLVVLSRFFKWLHYPDIDDPKRRSELSALERRPDCIMGIRQLKRKEISCYKPSDLWSQEDDLLFLKWVTNKRDRCYHTMARDLSARPHEILNLKINTILFKATADNKQYAEVLVNGKTGTRHIPLIQSIPYIKDWLSNHPSRNNPNSALFVVLAKNSMGKQLSVKGLYGIYKYYKEEFFPKLLEEPTVSSEDTEKIESFSQAVQSLHTAP
;
A
#
# COMPACT_ATOMS: atom_id res chain seq x y z
N MET A 1 44.66 68.77 -4.56
CA MET A 1 45.64 67.70 -4.31
C MET A 1 45.06 66.41 -4.89
N TYR A 2 45.53 65.74 -5.95
CA TYR A 2 46.76 65.77 -6.72
C TYR A 2 46.45 65.11 -8.09
N ILE A 3 46.77 65.82 -9.17
CA ILE A 3 47.50 65.37 -10.39
C ILE A 3 46.85 64.43 -11.45
N HIS A 4 46.71 65.03 -12.64
CA HIS A 4 46.65 64.50 -14.04
C HIS A 4 47.88 63.66 -14.42
N PRO A 5 47.85 62.73 -15.42
CA PRO A 5 47.87 63.15 -16.84
C PRO A 5 47.12 62.19 -17.80
N HIS A 6 46.31 62.70 -18.74
CA HIS A 6 46.72 63.04 -20.11
C HIS A 6 47.75 62.07 -20.75
N ILE A 7 47.26 61.13 -21.55
CA ILE A 7 47.97 60.64 -22.73
C ILE A 7 47.20 61.15 -23.96
N MET A 8 47.91 61.87 -24.81
CA MET A 8 47.43 62.43 -26.06
C MET A 8 47.33 61.37 -27.18
N ALA A 9 46.24 61.50 -27.94
CA ALA A 9 46.13 61.44 -29.40
C ALA A 9 46.77 60.25 -30.18
N ARG A 10 45.90 59.56 -30.94
CA ARG A 10 45.90 59.69 -32.41
C ARG A 10 44.55 59.29 -33.02
N ARG A 11 44.06 60.18 -33.87
CA ARG A 11 42.77 60.16 -34.59
C ARG A 11 42.68 58.97 -35.54
N SER A 12 41.60 58.18 -35.45
CA SER A 12 41.09 57.41 -36.59
C SER A 12 39.97 58.21 -37.23
N LYS A 13 40.21 58.63 -38.48
CA LYS A 13 39.22 59.27 -39.35
C LYS A 13 38.23 58.20 -39.80
N LYS A 14 37.07 58.12 -39.16
CA LYS A 14 35.91 57.44 -39.74
C LYS A 14 34.76 58.43 -39.82
N SER A 15 34.23 58.55 -41.04
CA SER A 15 33.15 59.45 -41.42
C SER A 15 31.89 59.14 -40.63
N ILE A 16 31.14 60.19 -40.25
CA ILE A 16 29.81 60.11 -39.59
C ILE A 16 28.81 59.28 -40.42
N ALA A 17 29.11 58.99 -41.70
CA ALA A 17 28.34 58.10 -42.56
C ALA A 17 28.38 56.59 -42.17
N GLU A 18 29.33 56.12 -41.35
CA GLU A 18 29.37 54.71 -40.89
C GLU A 18 28.49 54.44 -39.65
N ILE A 19 27.88 55.46 -39.03
CA ILE A 19 27.06 55.31 -37.81
C ILE A 19 25.56 55.12 -38.14
N LEU A 20 25.12 55.40 -39.37
CA LEU A 20 23.70 55.46 -39.74
C LEU A 20 23.21 54.34 -40.69
N THR A 21 23.98 53.28 -40.91
CA THR A 21 23.50 52.11 -41.65
C THR A 21 22.69 51.17 -40.74
N PRO A 22 21.44 50.78 -41.09
CA PRO A 22 20.71 49.79 -40.32
C PRO A 22 21.48 48.46 -40.36
N ARG A 23 21.92 47.97 -39.20
CA ARG A 23 22.45 46.61 -39.08
C ARG A 23 21.31 45.64 -39.42
N LEU A 24 21.35 45.05 -40.61
CA LEU A 24 20.60 43.83 -40.89
C LEU A 24 21.07 42.77 -39.90
N LEU A 25 20.18 42.38 -38.99
CA LEU A 25 20.39 41.21 -38.13
C LEU A 25 20.62 39.99 -39.04
N PRO A 26 21.57 39.10 -38.72
CA PRO A 26 21.66 37.82 -39.41
C PRO A 26 20.33 37.08 -39.23
N PRO A 27 19.91 36.23 -40.20
CA PRO A 27 18.67 35.50 -40.08
C PRO A 27 18.67 34.74 -38.76
N LEU A 28 17.59 34.89 -37.99
CA LEU A 28 17.27 33.97 -36.91
C LEU A 28 17.34 32.56 -37.51
N VAL A 29 18.38 31.81 -37.17
CA VAL A 29 18.39 30.37 -37.34
C VAL A 29 17.18 29.89 -36.55
N ALA A 30 16.11 29.55 -37.25
CA ALA A 30 14.95 28.92 -36.66
C ALA A 30 15.46 27.67 -35.95
N GLN A 31 15.45 27.67 -34.62
CA GLN A 31 15.52 26.42 -33.90
C GLN A 31 14.34 25.57 -34.38
N PRO A 32 14.55 24.27 -34.64
CA PRO A 32 13.49 23.41 -35.12
C PRO A 32 12.30 23.50 -34.14
N PRO A 33 11.05 23.56 -34.64
CA PRO A 33 9.86 23.76 -33.80
C PRO A 33 9.55 22.63 -32.80
N SER A 34 10.43 21.63 -32.66
CA SER A 34 10.19 20.40 -31.91
C SER A 34 10.65 20.42 -30.45
N SER A 35 11.67 21.18 -30.06
CA SER A 35 12.24 21.09 -28.70
C SER A 35 11.36 21.73 -27.62
N ARG A 36 10.88 22.97 -27.85
CA ARG A 36 10.12 23.74 -26.84
C ARG A 36 8.78 23.10 -26.45
N ASN A 37 8.12 22.38 -27.37
CA ASN A 37 6.84 21.73 -27.10
C ASN A 37 7.01 20.43 -26.32
N ASP A 38 8.06 19.65 -26.58
CA ASP A 38 8.37 18.42 -25.81
C ASP A 38 8.86 18.78 -24.40
N ASP A 39 9.68 19.83 -24.25
CA ASP A 39 10.12 20.33 -22.95
C ASP A 39 8.94 20.77 -22.06
N ASN A 40 7.97 21.48 -22.64
CA ASN A 40 6.76 21.91 -21.92
C ASN A 40 5.86 20.71 -21.55
N TYR A 41 5.79 19.71 -22.42
CA TYR A 41 5.03 18.49 -22.16
C TYR A 41 5.66 17.66 -21.03
N ASP A 42 6.99 17.54 -21.01
CA ASP A 42 7.71 16.84 -19.95
C ASP A 42 7.59 17.56 -18.60
N LEU A 43 7.67 18.89 -18.58
CA LEU A 43 7.41 19.70 -17.39
C LEU A 43 5.98 19.50 -16.86
N LEU A 44 4.99 19.46 -17.75
CA LEU A 44 3.60 19.18 -17.39
C LEU A 44 3.46 17.78 -16.77
N LEU A 45 4.05 16.76 -17.41
CA LEU A 45 4.00 15.39 -16.94
C LEU A 45 4.63 15.24 -15.54
N GLU A 46 5.81 15.82 -15.31
CA GLU A 46 6.47 15.76 -14.01
C GLU A 46 5.63 16.43 -12.92
N ARG A 47 5.05 17.60 -13.20
CA ARG A 47 4.11 18.26 -12.26
C ARG A 47 2.92 17.37 -11.91
N LYS A 48 2.35 16.68 -12.91
CA LYS A 48 1.19 15.79 -12.72
C LYS A 48 1.56 14.53 -11.94
N ILE A 49 2.77 13.97 -12.14
CA ILE A 49 3.29 12.85 -11.34
C ILE A 49 3.38 13.24 -9.87
N THR A 50 3.94 14.42 -9.55
CA THR A 50 4.01 14.91 -8.17
C THR A 50 2.63 15.01 -7.51
N LEU A 51 1.64 15.58 -8.22
CA LEU A 51 0.27 15.71 -7.69
C LEU A 51 -0.42 14.35 -7.51
N ALA A 52 -0.26 13.44 -8.47
CA ALA A 52 -0.86 12.11 -8.43
C ALA A 52 -0.28 11.24 -7.29
N THR A 53 0.97 11.49 -6.91
CA THR A 53 1.72 10.74 -5.89
C THR A 53 1.83 11.47 -4.55
N GLU A 54 1.07 12.55 -4.37
CA GLU A 54 1.05 13.29 -3.11
C GLU A 54 0.57 12.41 -1.94
N GLY A 55 1.33 12.44 -0.85
CA GLY A 55 1.10 11.67 0.38
C GLY A 55 1.96 10.41 0.51
N PHE A 56 2.71 10.00 -0.52
CA PHE A 56 3.71 8.95 -0.41
C PHE A 56 5.04 9.53 0.10
N THR A 57 5.22 9.58 1.42
CA THR A 57 6.38 10.27 2.04
C THR A 57 7.68 9.47 2.03
N THR A 58 7.61 8.14 2.03
CA THR A 58 8.80 7.26 2.20
C THR A 58 9.05 6.32 1.04
N VAL A 59 8.07 6.12 0.15
CA VAL A 59 8.13 5.10 -0.90
C VAL A 59 7.81 5.74 -2.24
N LYS A 60 8.85 5.98 -3.06
CA LYS A 60 8.73 6.52 -4.43
C LYS A 60 8.21 5.50 -5.46
N PHE A 61 7.64 4.38 -5.03
CA PHE A 61 7.19 3.29 -5.91
C PHE A 61 6.25 3.77 -7.02
N CYS A 62 5.25 4.58 -6.68
CA CYS A 62 4.28 5.08 -7.65
C CYS A 62 4.94 6.04 -8.66
N GLU A 63 5.82 6.92 -8.19
CA GLU A 63 6.59 7.81 -9.07
C GLU A 63 7.47 7.03 -10.04
N LEU A 64 8.19 6.02 -9.53
CA LEU A 64 9.05 5.17 -10.35
C LEU A 64 8.26 4.43 -11.42
N ILE A 65 7.07 3.92 -11.08
CA ILE A 65 6.19 3.27 -12.05
C ILE A 65 5.73 4.26 -13.14
N LEU A 66 5.30 5.46 -12.76
CA LEU A 66 4.81 6.48 -13.71
C LEU A 66 5.93 7.00 -14.63
N ARG A 67 7.18 6.95 -14.18
CA ARG A 67 8.38 7.29 -14.97
C ARG A 67 8.95 6.11 -15.78
N ASP A 68 8.52 4.88 -15.53
CA ASP A 68 9.04 3.69 -16.21
C ASP A 68 8.51 3.59 -17.65
N ARG A 69 9.36 3.96 -18.62
CA ARG A 69 9.05 3.93 -20.05
C ARG A 69 9.01 2.53 -20.65
N ASN A 70 9.44 1.49 -19.91
CA ASN A 70 9.23 0.09 -20.27
C ASN A 70 7.85 -0.43 -19.82
N ARG A 71 7.04 0.42 -19.17
CA ARG A 71 5.67 0.11 -18.74
C ARG A 71 4.63 1.05 -19.33
N LEU A 72 4.98 2.32 -19.49
CA LEU A 72 4.05 3.39 -19.85
C LEU A 72 4.66 4.36 -20.86
N SER A 73 3.90 4.68 -21.92
CA SER A 73 4.19 5.87 -22.74
C SER A 73 4.03 7.14 -21.90
N LYS A 74 4.60 8.25 -22.35
CA LYS A 74 4.41 9.53 -21.67
C LYS A 74 2.92 9.91 -21.61
N GLU A 75 2.14 9.65 -22.68
CA GLU A 75 0.70 9.93 -22.70
C GLU A 75 -0.08 9.07 -21.71
N ASN A 76 0.15 7.75 -21.67
CA ASN A 76 -0.54 6.88 -20.74
C ASN A 76 -0.18 7.21 -19.28
N ALA A 77 1.08 7.59 -19.01
CA ALA A 77 1.48 8.07 -17.69
C ALA A 77 0.73 9.36 -17.31
N LEU A 78 0.59 10.30 -18.25
CA LEU A 78 -0.18 11.53 -18.04
C LEU A 78 -1.66 11.20 -17.74
N THR A 79 -2.29 10.34 -18.53
CA THR A 79 -3.69 9.90 -18.31
C THR A 79 -3.90 9.28 -16.94
N ILE A 80 -2.96 8.42 -16.48
CA ILE A 80 -3.03 7.87 -15.12
C ILE A 80 -2.94 8.99 -14.09
N CYS A 81 -2.01 9.93 -14.25
CA CYS A 81 -1.87 11.04 -13.29
C CYS A 81 -3.15 11.88 -13.19
N GLU A 82 -3.77 12.19 -14.33
CA GLU A 82 -5.02 12.96 -14.37
C GLU A 82 -6.17 12.21 -13.70
N TYR A 83 -6.29 10.91 -13.96
CA TYR A 83 -7.25 10.06 -13.26
C TYR A 83 -7.03 10.04 -11.76
N MET A 84 -5.78 9.91 -11.31
CA MET A 84 -5.46 9.89 -9.87
C MET A 84 -5.80 11.21 -9.19
N ILE A 85 -5.58 12.34 -9.86
CA ILE A 85 -5.96 13.67 -9.37
C ILE A 85 -7.48 13.80 -9.29
N ALA A 86 -8.22 13.36 -10.31
CA ALA A 86 -9.68 13.34 -10.31
C ALA A 86 -10.23 12.45 -9.18
N MET A 87 -9.76 11.20 -9.09
CA MET A 87 -10.16 10.25 -8.04
C MET A 87 -9.89 10.79 -6.63
N LYS A 88 -8.77 11.51 -6.43
CA LYS A 88 -8.47 12.15 -5.15
C LYS A 88 -9.55 13.16 -4.76
N ARG A 89 -10.05 13.95 -5.71
CA ARG A 89 -11.14 14.93 -5.50
C ARG A 89 -12.48 14.25 -5.27
N GLU A 90 -12.77 13.17 -6.00
CA GLU A 90 -14.06 12.48 -5.95
C GLU A 90 -14.27 11.68 -4.64
N ILE A 91 -13.26 10.94 -4.17
CA ILE A 91 -13.45 9.95 -3.08
C ILE A 91 -12.34 9.93 -2.01
N ASN A 92 -11.33 10.78 -2.13
CA ASN A 92 -10.18 10.83 -1.21
C ASN A 92 -9.65 9.44 -0.78
N PRO A 93 -9.11 8.64 -1.73
CA PRO A 93 -8.81 7.23 -1.48
C PRO A 93 -7.59 7.03 -0.59
N ARG A 94 -7.60 5.92 0.17
CA ARG A 94 -6.43 5.45 0.94
C ARG A 94 -5.20 5.27 0.03
N LEU A 95 -4.00 5.50 0.57
CA LEU A 95 -2.74 5.38 -0.18
C LEU A 95 -2.55 3.99 -0.82
N SER A 96 -2.95 2.91 -0.15
CA SER A 96 -2.89 1.56 -0.72
C SER A 96 -3.77 1.40 -1.96
N TYR A 97 -4.95 2.03 -1.99
CA TYR A 97 -5.85 2.01 -3.14
C TYR A 97 -5.26 2.80 -4.31
N LYS A 98 -4.64 3.97 -4.03
CA LYS A 98 -3.90 4.74 -5.04
C LYS A 98 -2.76 3.92 -5.64
N ARG A 99 -1.95 3.28 -4.79
CA ARG A 99 -0.84 2.43 -5.20
C ARG A 99 -1.29 1.31 -6.13
N ASN A 100 -2.31 0.56 -5.72
CA ASN A 100 -2.83 -0.57 -6.50
C ASN A 100 -3.41 -0.09 -7.84
N THR A 101 -4.10 1.05 -7.85
CA THR A 101 -4.65 1.64 -9.09
C THR A 101 -3.56 1.96 -10.10
N ILE A 102 -2.52 2.70 -9.68
CA ILE A 102 -1.38 3.05 -10.55
C ILE A 102 -0.69 1.77 -11.06
N GLN A 103 -0.46 0.81 -10.16
CA GLN A 103 0.18 -0.45 -10.53
C GLN A 103 -0.63 -1.23 -11.57
N PHE A 104 -1.95 -1.38 -11.37
CA PHE A 104 -2.79 -2.14 -12.30
C PHE A 104 -2.90 -1.48 -13.67
N LEU A 105 -3.00 -0.14 -13.72
CA LEU A 105 -3.04 0.59 -14.99
C LEU A 105 -1.69 0.53 -15.73
N ALA A 106 -0.58 0.61 -15.02
CA ALA A 106 0.75 0.44 -15.61
C ALA A 106 0.98 -0.99 -16.13
N GLU A 107 0.54 -2.01 -15.38
CA GLU A 107 0.62 -3.41 -15.83
C GLU A 107 -0.30 -3.69 -17.03
N LEU A 108 -1.48 -3.06 -17.09
CA LEU A 108 -2.38 -3.13 -18.24
C LEU A 108 -1.71 -2.55 -19.48
N SER A 109 -1.18 -1.32 -19.40
CA SER A 109 -0.48 -0.68 -20.52
C SER A 109 0.69 -1.52 -21.01
N LYS A 110 1.53 -2.03 -20.10
CA LYS A 110 2.62 -2.96 -20.45
C LYS A 110 2.11 -4.22 -21.15
N THR A 111 1.01 -4.80 -20.66
CA THR A 111 0.47 -6.07 -21.17
C THR A 111 -0.09 -5.93 -22.58
N VAL A 112 -0.81 -4.84 -22.84
CA VAL A 112 -1.47 -4.59 -24.13
C VAL A 112 -0.49 -4.04 -25.17
N GLY A 113 0.56 -3.35 -24.71
CA GLY A 113 1.55 -2.70 -25.54
C GLY A 113 1.64 -1.22 -25.18
N ILE A 114 2.86 -0.77 -24.87
CA ILE A 114 3.14 0.55 -24.29
C ILE A 114 2.63 1.69 -25.18
N ALA A 115 2.72 1.52 -26.50
CA ALA A 115 2.29 2.51 -27.49
C ALA A 115 0.75 2.63 -27.62
N LYS A 116 -0.01 1.63 -27.15
CA LYS A 116 -1.48 1.66 -27.25
C LYS A 116 -2.05 2.57 -26.17
N LYS A 117 -2.78 3.62 -26.56
CA LYS A 117 -3.44 4.53 -25.63
C LYS A 117 -4.59 3.82 -24.95
N PHE A 118 -4.90 4.20 -23.70
CA PHE A 118 -6.03 3.64 -22.98
C PHE A 118 -7.36 3.80 -23.74
N ILE A 119 -7.62 4.96 -24.33
CA ILE A 119 -8.87 5.25 -25.04
C ILE A 119 -9.11 4.32 -26.25
N ASP A 120 -8.04 3.77 -26.82
CA ASP A 120 -8.08 2.88 -27.99
C ASP A 120 -8.12 1.39 -27.61
N MET A 121 -8.11 1.06 -26.31
CA MET A 121 -8.12 -0.33 -25.86
C MET A 121 -9.47 -0.99 -26.13
N THR A 122 -9.41 -2.24 -26.60
CA THR A 122 -10.62 -3.05 -26.86
C THR A 122 -10.91 -3.97 -25.69
N ARG A 123 -12.09 -4.59 -25.72
CA ARG A 123 -12.50 -5.60 -24.73
C ARG A 123 -11.51 -6.77 -24.65
N ASP A 124 -10.97 -7.21 -25.78
CA ASP A 124 -10.02 -8.32 -25.83
C ASP A 124 -8.67 -7.93 -25.19
N ASN A 125 -8.30 -6.66 -25.24
CA ASN A 125 -7.13 -6.15 -24.51
C ASN A 125 -7.34 -6.25 -22.99
N ILE A 126 -8.54 -5.91 -22.50
CA ILE A 126 -8.88 -6.04 -21.08
C ILE A 126 -8.91 -7.50 -20.65
N PHE A 127 -9.49 -8.40 -21.46
CA PHE A 127 -9.44 -9.83 -21.19
C PHE A 127 -8.02 -10.38 -21.14
N CYS A 128 -7.17 -10.05 -22.12
CA CYS A 128 -5.78 -10.48 -22.14
C CYS A 128 -5.04 -10.10 -20.83
N TYR A 129 -5.28 -8.91 -20.29
CA TYR A 129 -4.71 -8.51 -19.00
C TYR A 129 -5.32 -9.25 -17.80
N LEU A 130 -6.64 -9.35 -17.74
CA LEU A 130 -7.33 -10.00 -16.62
C LEU A 130 -7.06 -11.51 -16.58
N ASP A 131 -6.93 -12.15 -17.74
CA ASP A 131 -6.67 -13.58 -17.87
C ASP A 131 -5.27 -13.97 -17.39
N LYS A 132 -4.32 -13.02 -17.28
CA LYS A 132 -3.04 -13.25 -16.57
C LYS A 132 -3.21 -13.56 -15.09
N CYS A 133 -4.38 -13.29 -14.51
CA CYS A 133 -4.67 -13.71 -13.15
C CYS A 133 -5.01 -15.19 -13.09
N ARG A 134 -5.58 -15.78 -14.15
CA ARG A 134 -6.07 -17.15 -14.14
C ARG A 134 -4.94 -18.11 -13.81
N LYS A 135 -5.24 -19.07 -12.93
CA LYS A 135 -4.36 -20.17 -12.55
C LYS A 135 -5.12 -21.48 -12.67
N LEU A 136 -4.39 -22.54 -12.94
CA LEU A 136 -4.93 -23.90 -12.94
C LEU A 136 -5.26 -24.33 -11.50
N GLU A 137 -6.16 -25.29 -11.37
CA GLU A 137 -6.60 -25.84 -10.08
C GLU A 137 -5.40 -26.31 -9.23
N ASN A 138 -4.43 -26.98 -9.86
CA ASN A 138 -3.24 -27.50 -9.17
C ASN A 138 -2.34 -26.38 -8.61
N ASP A 139 -2.30 -25.20 -9.24
CA ASP A 139 -1.44 -24.08 -8.83
C ASP A 139 -2.11 -23.15 -7.81
N ASP A 140 -3.44 -23.12 -7.79
CA ASP A 140 -4.24 -22.32 -6.86
C ASP A 140 -5.56 -23.03 -6.51
N PRO A 141 -5.51 -24.09 -5.67
CA PRO A 141 -6.68 -24.91 -5.33
C PRO A 141 -7.82 -24.14 -4.63
N LEU A 142 -7.49 -22.99 -4.02
CA LEU A 142 -8.46 -22.12 -3.33
C LEU A 142 -8.90 -20.93 -4.20
N HIS A 143 -8.60 -20.99 -5.50
CA HIS A 143 -9.01 -20.03 -6.52
C HIS A 143 -8.82 -18.57 -6.09
N LYS A 144 -7.74 -18.28 -5.35
CA LYS A 144 -7.44 -16.95 -4.81
C LYS A 144 -7.33 -15.92 -5.92
N TRP A 145 -6.91 -16.36 -7.11
CA TRP A 145 -6.83 -15.53 -8.29
C TRP A 145 -8.16 -14.87 -8.71
N ILE A 146 -9.31 -15.47 -8.39
CA ILE A 146 -10.64 -14.89 -8.66
C ILE A 146 -10.78 -13.55 -7.93
N GLY A 147 -10.28 -13.46 -6.69
CA GLY A 147 -10.27 -12.21 -5.92
C GLY A 147 -9.39 -11.14 -6.57
N SER A 148 -8.22 -11.52 -7.06
CA SER A 148 -7.31 -10.63 -7.81
C SER A 148 -7.95 -10.13 -9.10
N TYR A 149 -8.59 -11.02 -9.86
CA TYR A 149 -9.35 -10.69 -11.07
C TYR A 149 -10.43 -9.64 -10.76
N ASN A 150 -11.29 -9.90 -9.77
CA ASN A 150 -12.41 -9.01 -9.44
C ASN A 150 -11.90 -7.65 -8.94
N THR A 151 -10.84 -7.63 -8.14
CA THR A 151 -10.25 -6.38 -7.63
C THR A 151 -9.72 -5.52 -8.78
N LYS A 152 -9.00 -6.13 -9.73
CA LYS A 152 -8.52 -5.45 -10.93
C LYS A 152 -9.69 -4.96 -11.78
N LEU A 153 -10.69 -5.80 -12.05
CA LEU A 153 -11.87 -5.42 -12.84
C LEU A 153 -12.62 -4.22 -12.26
N VAL A 154 -12.77 -4.12 -10.94
CA VAL A 154 -13.40 -2.96 -10.28
C VAL A 154 -12.60 -1.68 -10.54
N VAL A 155 -11.27 -1.75 -10.41
CA VAL A 155 -10.38 -0.61 -10.66
C VAL A 155 -10.43 -0.19 -12.13
N LEU A 156 -10.33 -1.14 -13.06
CA LEU A 156 -10.38 -0.89 -14.51
C LEU A 156 -11.74 -0.32 -14.91
N SER A 157 -12.84 -0.88 -14.40
CA SER A 157 -14.19 -0.39 -14.68
C SER A 157 -14.35 1.07 -14.26
N ARG A 158 -13.85 1.46 -13.09
CA ARG A 158 -13.89 2.87 -12.64
C ARG A 158 -13.06 3.77 -13.55
N PHE A 159 -11.85 3.33 -13.91
CA PHE A 159 -10.92 4.08 -14.74
C PHE A 159 -11.47 4.32 -16.16
N PHE A 160 -11.91 3.27 -16.85
CA PHE A 160 -12.42 3.40 -18.21
C PHE A 160 -13.71 4.19 -18.27
N LYS A 161 -14.59 4.06 -17.27
CA LYS A 161 -15.75 4.96 -17.16
C LYS A 161 -15.29 6.41 -17.04
N TRP A 162 -14.36 6.72 -16.14
CA TRP A 162 -13.80 8.08 -16.03
C TRP A 162 -13.21 8.58 -17.35
N LEU A 163 -12.46 7.72 -18.04
CA LEU A 163 -11.77 8.08 -19.28
C LEU A 163 -12.74 8.47 -20.42
N HIS A 164 -13.89 7.81 -20.51
CA HIS A 164 -14.89 8.07 -21.55
C HIS A 164 -15.93 9.12 -21.16
N TYR A 165 -16.01 9.48 -19.87
CA TYR A 165 -16.93 10.48 -19.34
C TYR A 165 -16.19 11.46 -18.41
N PRO A 166 -15.16 12.17 -18.93
CA PRO A 166 -14.30 13.02 -18.10
C PRO A 166 -15.04 14.22 -17.53
N ASP A 167 -16.07 14.71 -18.20
CA ASP A 167 -16.85 15.90 -17.80
C ASP A 167 -17.92 15.61 -16.73
N ILE A 168 -18.08 14.34 -16.36
CA ILE A 168 -19.06 13.91 -15.35
C ILE A 168 -18.33 13.71 -14.02
N ASP A 169 -18.40 14.70 -13.14
CA ASP A 169 -17.69 14.68 -11.84
C ASP A 169 -18.26 13.67 -10.83
N ASP A 170 -19.54 13.29 -10.95
CA ASP A 170 -20.16 12.30 -10.06
C ASP A 170 -19.93 10.85 -10.55
N PRO A 171 -19.20 10.00 -9.81
CA PRO A 171 -18.93 8.62 -10.19
C PRO A 171 -20.20 7.76 -10.33
N LYS A 172 -21.27 8.10 -9.59
CA LYS A 172 -22.54 7.36 -9.66
C LYS A 172 -23.24 7.65 -10.97
N ARG A 173 -23.46 8.93 -11.30
CA ARG A 173 -24.01 9.36 -12.60
C ARG A 173 -23.19 8.83 -13.77
N ARG A 174 -21.87 8.82 -13.64
CA ARG A 174 -20.97 8.21 -14.65
C ARG A 174 -21.26 6.73 -14.87
N SER A 175 -21.54 6.00 -13.78
CA SER A 175 -21.88 4.58 -13.85
C SER A 175 -23.26 4.32 -14.45
N GLU A 176 -24.23 5.21 -14.19
CA GLU A 176 -25.57 5.18 -14.77
C GLU A 176 -25.54 5.47 -16.28
N LEU A 177 -24.84 6.52 -16.72
CA LEU A 177 -24.64 6.85 -18.14
C LEU A 177 -23.94 5.73 -18.88
N SER A 178 -22.87 5.19 -18.30
CA SER A 178 -22.14 4.03 -18.84
C SER A 178 -23.06 2.83 -19.10
N ALA A 179 -24.01 2.57 -18.18
CA ALA A 179 -24.97 1.48 -18.34
C ALA A 179 -26.04 1.79 -19.42
N LEU A 180 -26.52 3.04 -19.46
CA LEU A 180 -27.54 3.50 -20.40
C LEU A 180 -27.02 3.50 -21.85
N GLU A 181 -25.86 4.11 -22.07
CA GLU A 181 -25.24 4.24 -23.39
C GLU A 181 -24.44 3.00 -23.80
N ARG A 182 -24.32 2.01 -22.89
CA ARG A 182 -23.52 0.80 -23.08
C ARG A 182 -22.08 1.11 -23.45
N ARG A 183 -21.46 2.06 -22.76
CA ARG A 183 -20.07 2.50 -22.99
C ARG A 183 -19.28 2.58 -21.68
N PRO A 184 -17.96 2.36 -21.70
CA PRO A 184 -17.15 2.07 -22.87
C PRO A 184 -17.09 0.58 -23.24
N ASP A 185 -17.11 0.31 -24.54
CA ASP A 185 -17.14 -1.03 -25.14
C ASP A 185 -16.05 -1.96 -24.60
N CYS A 186 -14.90 -1.41 -24.19
CA CYS A 186 -13.76 -2.15 -23.66
C CYS A 186 -14.01 -2.86 -22.32
N ILE A 187 -14.97 -2.41 -21.52
CA ILE A 187 -15.36 -3.07 -20.26
C ILE A 187 -16.78 -3.64 -20.29
N MET A 188 -17.54 -3.37 -21.35
CA MET A 188 -18.92 -3.82 -21.47
C MET A 188 -19.01 -5.35 -21.45
N GLY A 189 -19.92 -5.85 -20.62
CA GLY A 189 -20.18 -7.29 -20.48
C GLY A 189 -19.15 -8.07 -19.66
N ILE A 190 -18.05 -7.45 -19.22
CA ILE A 190 -17.07 -8.11 -18.34
C ILE A 190 -17.63 -8.13 -16.92
N ARG A 191 -17.87 -9.33 -16.38
CA ARG A 191 -18.50 -9.53 -15.07
C ARG A 191 -17.48 -10.00 -14.04
N GLN A 192 -17.72 -9.63 -12.79
CA GLN A 192 -17.02 -10.25 -11.66
C GLN A 192 -17.35 -11.73 -11.61
N LEU A 193 -16.33 -12.53 -11.32
CA LEU A 193 -16.42 -13.98 -11.18
C LEU A 193 -16.87 -14.33 -9.77
N LYS A 194 -17.76 -15.31 -9.63
CA LYS A 194 -18.20 -15.81 -8.32
C LYS A 194 -17.04 -16.59 -7.68
N ARG A 195 -16.71 -16.28 -6.42
CA ARG A 195 -15.75 -17.06 -5.62
C ARG A 195 -16.32 -18.46 -5.40
N LYS A 196 -15.49 -19.50 -5.53
CA LYS A 196 -15.92 -20.88 -5.26
C LYS A 196 -15.95 -21.16 -3.75
N GLU A 197 -15.04 -20.55 -3.01
CA GLU A 197 -14.89 -20.69 -1.57
C GLU A 197 -15.58 -19.55 -0.83
N ILE A 198 -16.23 -19.88 0.28
CA ILE A 198 -16.75 -18.89 1.24
C ILE A 198 -15.59 -18.33 2.09
N SER A 199 -14.68 -19.22 2.51
CA SER A 199 -13.48 -18.90 3.27
C SER A 199 -12.31 -19.73 2.75
N CYS A 200 -11.12 -19.13 2.71
CA CYS A 200 -9.88 -19.87 2.44
C CYS A 200 -9.25 -20.49 3.69
N TYR A 201 -9.95 -20.41 4.83
CA TYR A 201 -9.56 -21.01 6.12
C TYR A 201 -10.65 -21.94 6.60
N LYS A 202 -10.23 -23.10 7.08
CA LYS A 202 -11.03 -24.08 7.82
C LYS A 202 -10.80 -23.89 9.32
N PRO A 203 -11.74 -24.33 10.17
CA PRO A 203 -11.53 -24.34 11.62
C PRO A 203 -10.26 -25.09 12.04
N SER A 204 -9.89 -26.14 11.32
CA SER A 204 -8.64 -26.90 11.52
C SER A 204 -7.37 -26.10 11.27
N ASP A 205 -7.45 -24.99 10.53
CA ASP A 205 -6.30 -24.15 10.22
C ASP A 205 -6.09 -23.07 11.31
N LEU A 206 -6.98 -23.01 12.30
CA LEU A 206 -6.96 -22.08 13.42
C LEU A 206 -6.37 -22.74 14.67
N TRP A 207 -5.90 -21.90 15.59
CA TRP A 207 -5.33 -22.34 16.85
C TRP A 207 -6.40 -22.88 17.80
N SER A 208 -6.14 -24.09 18.30
CA SER A 208 -6.85 -24.69 19.43
C SER A 208 -6.41 -24.06 20.75
N GLN A 209 -7.14 -24.36 21.82
CA GLN A 209 -6.77 -23.88 23.15
C GLN A 209 -5.47 -24.54 23.63
N GLU A 210 -5.24 -25.80 23.24
CA GLU A 210 -4.04 -26.56 23.50
C GLU A 210 -2.81 -25.92 22.82
N ASP A 211 -2.98 -25.45 21.57
CA ASP A 211 -1.93 -24.72 20.85
C ASP A 211 -1.57 -23.40 21.55
N ASP A 212 -2.59 -22.66 22.01
CA ASP A 212 -2.39 -21.41 22.74
C ASP A 212 -1.58 -21.67 24.03
N LEU A 213 -1.91 -22.74 24.78
CA LEU A 213 -1.20 -23.12 26.00
C LEU A 213 0.24 -23.55 25.72
N LEU A 214 0.46 -24.32 24.65
CA LEU A 214 1.79 -24.76 24.22
C LEU A 214 2.68 -23.58 23.84
N PHE A 215 2.14 -22.61 23.09
CA PHE A 215 2.86 -21.38 22.77
C PHE A 215 3.19 -20.58 24.03
N LEU A 216 2.24 -20.44 24.96
CA LEU A 216 2.48 -19.70 26.20
C LEU A 216 3.44 -20.42 27.16
N LYS A 217 3.59 -21.74 27.05
CA LYS A 217 4.59 -22.54 27.78
C LYS A 217 6.00 -22.24 27.28
N TRP A 218 6.20 -22.29 25.96
CA TRP A 218 7.54 -22.25 25.37
C TRP A 218 8.02 -20.85 24.95
N VAL A 219 7.12 -19.97 24.51
CA VAL A 219 7.51 -18.62 24.11
C VAL A 219 7.69 -17.75 25.36
N THR A 220 8.92 -17.29 25.57
CA THR A 220 9.30 -16.47 26.74
C THR A 220 9.15 -14.97 26.51
N ASN A 221 9.04 -14.52 25.26
CA ASN A 221 8.93 -13.09 24.94
C ASN A 221 7.61 -12.50 25.43
N LYS A 222 7.68 -11.61 26.43
CA LYS A 222 6.53 -11.01 27.10
C LYS A 222 5.60 -10.23 26.14
N ARG A 223 6.17 -9.49 25.19
CA ARG A 223 5.39 -8.76 24.17
C ARG A 223 4.58 -9.74 23.31
N ASP A 224 5.22 -10.81 22.87
CA ASP A 224 4.61 -11.74 21.92
C ASP A 224 3.54 -12.61 22.60
N ARG A 225 3.77 -13.03 23.86
CA ARG A 225 2.73 -13.66 24.71
C ARG A 225 1.53 -12.74 24.97
N CYS A 226 1.81 -11.46 25.27
CA CYS A 226 0.77 -10.45 25.44
C CYS A 226 -0.03 -10.23 24.15
N TYR A 227 0.64 -10.12 23.00
CA TYR A 227 -0.04 -9.98 21.71
C TYR A 227 -0.93 -11.19 21.42
N HIS A 228 -0.38 -12.39 21.59
CA HIS A 228 -1.07 -13.64 21.32
C HIS A 228 -2.37 -13.76 22.13
N THR A 229 -2.29 -13.57 23.45
CA THR A 229 -3.47 -13.64 24.32
C THR A 229 -4.47 -12.52 24.09
N MET A 230 -4.01 -11.28 23.84
CA MET A 230 -4.91 -10.19 23.47
C MET A 230 -5.61 -10.45 22.14
N ALA A 231 -4.94 -11.07 21.16
CA ALA A 231 -5.58 -11.42 19.90
C ALA A 231 -6.72 -12.42 20.08
N ARG A 232 -6.59 -13.36 21.03
CA ARG A 232 -7.64 -14.32 21.39
C ARG A 232 -8.84 -13.62 22.04
N ASP A 233 -8.60 -12.79 23.05
CA ASP A 233 -9.67 -12.05 23.73
C ASP A 233 -10.40 -11.08 22.77
N LEU A 234 -9.66 -10.36 21.92
CA LEU A 234 -10.23 -9.30 21.09
C LEU A 234 -10.89 -9.80 19.81
N SER A 235 -10.42 -10.93 19.27
CA SER A 235 -10.76 -11.41 17.93
C SER A 235 -10.70 -10.28 16.88
N ALA A 236 -9.77 -9.35 17.07
CA ALA A 236 -9.62 -8.14 16.28
C ALA A 236 -8.53 -8.34 15.23
N ARG A 237 -8.57 -7.52 14.17
CA ARG A 237 -7.56 -7.63 13.10
C ARG A 237 -6.20 -7.22 13.63
N PRO A 238 -5.09 -7.77 13.10
CA PRO A 238 -3.75 -7.40 13.54
C PRO A 238 -3.51 -5.89 13.57
N HIS A 239 -3.95 -5.16 12.55
CA HIS A 239 -3.77 -3.70 12.51
C HIS A 239 -4.63 -2.95 13.55
N GLU A 240 -5.75 -3.50 13.98
CA GLU A 240 -6.60 -2.92 15.03
C GLU A 240 -5.88 -3.05 16.39
N ILE A 241 -5.31 -4.23 16.67
CA ILE A 241 -4.57 -4.52 17.90
C ILE A 241 -3.24 -3.73 17.96
N LEU A 242 -2.48 -3.73 16.86
CA LEU A 242 -1.16 -3.07 16.81
C LEU A 242 -1.24 -1.54 16.88
N ASN A 243 -2.42 -0.95 16.65
CA ASN A 243 -2.68 0.48 16.79
C ASN A 243 -3.09 0.89 18.22
N LEU A 244 -3.28 -0.06 19.14
CA LEU A 244 -3.57 0.25 20.55
C LEU A 244 -2.39 0.97 21.20
N LYS A 245 -2.70 1.88 22.13
CA LYS A 245 -1.72 2.58 22.97
C LYS A 245 -1.83 2.11 24.41
N ILE A 246 -0.81 2.37 25.21
CA ILE A 246 -0.81 1.99 26.64
C ILE A 246 -2.05 2.54 27.36
N ASN A 247 -2.39 3.81 27.15
CA ASN A 247 -3.55 4.45 27.77
C ASN A 247 -4.93 3.96 27.28
N THR A 248 -4.98 3.12 26.24
CA THR A 248 -6.25 2.59 25.73
C THR A 248 -6.75 1.39 26.53
N ILE A 249 -5.90 0.81 27.39
CA ILE A 249 -6.26 -0.30 28.25
C ILE A 249 -6.84 0.26 29.55
N LEU A 250 -8.14 0.06 29.75
CA LEU A 250 -8.85 0.51 30.95
C LEU A 250 -9.07 -0.68 31.88
N PHE A 251 -8.32 -0.73 32.97
CA PHE A 251 -8.52 -1.74 34.01
C PHE A 251 -9.77 -1.39 34.84
N LYS A 252 -10.63 -2.37 35.05
CA LYS A 252 -11.89 -2.28 35.79
C LYS A 252 -11.99 -3.43 36.78
N ALA A 253 -12.86 -3.27 37.78
CA ALA A 253 -13.20 -4.31 38.74
C ALA A 253 -14.72 -4.47 38.77
N THR A 254 -15.19 -5.72 38.87
CA THR A 254 -16.60 -6.00 39.15
C THR A 254 -16.91 -5.76 40.63
N ALA A 255 -18.20 -5.75 40.99
CA ALA A 255 -18.63 -5.67 42.39
C ALA A 255 -18.02 -6.80 43.26
N ASP A 256 -17.75 -7.95 42.66
CA ASP A 256 -17.12 -9.11 43.30
C ASP A 256 -15.57 -9.04 43.32
N ASN A 257 -14.98 -7.85 43.13
CA ASN A 257 -13.53 -7.63 43.04
C ASN A 257 -12.78 -8.42 41.95
N LYS A 258 -13.49 -8.95 40.94
CA LYS A 258 -12.83 -9.57 39.78
C LYS A 258 -12.31 -8.49 38.85
N GLN A 259 -11.01 -8.48 38.61
CA GLN A 259 -10.39 -7.52 37.71
C GLN A 259 -10.56 -7.96 36.26
N TYR A 260 -10.96 -7.02 35.40
CA TYR A 260 -10.92 -7.15 33.95
C TYR A 260 -10.29 -5.92 33.33
N ALA A 261 -9.97 -5.96 32.05
CA ALA A 261 -9.66 -4.75 31.30
C ALA A 261 -10.60 -4.60 30.11
N GLU A 262 -10.72 -3.40 29.57
CA GLU A 262 -11.40 -3.16 28.31
C GLU A 262 -10.55 -2.29 27.41
N VAL A 263 -10.70 -2.48 26.10
CA VAL A 263 -10.09 -1.62 25.09
C VAL A 263 -11.13 -1.17 24.08
N LEU A 264 -10.95 0.06 23.61
CA LEU A 264 -11.73 0.60 22.51
C LEU A 264 -11.04 0.28 21.19
N VAL A 265 -11.66 -0.58 20.38
CA VAL A 265 -11.15 -0.96 19.07
C VAL A 265 -11.96 -0.26 17.98
N ASN A 266 -11.28 0.39 17.05
CA ASN A 266 -11.90 1.03 15.89
C ASN A 266 -11.59 0.26 14.60
N GLY A 267 -12.61 -0.36 14.01
CA GLY A 267 -12.52 -1.18 12.81
C GLY A 267 -13.37 -0.65 11.66
N LYS A 268 -13.38 -1.39 10.54
CA LYS A 268 -14.17 -1.02 9.34
C LYS A 268 -15.67 -0.86 9.65
N THR A 269 -16.20 -1.66 10.56
CA THR A 269 -17.63 -1.71 10.94
C THR A 269 -17.97 -0.82 12.13
N GLY A 270 -17.07 0.08 12.53
CA GLY A 270 -17.28 0.99 13.64
C GLY A 270 -16.40 0.68 14.85
N THR A 271 -16.71 1.38 15.94
CA THR A 271 -15.94 1.37 17.18
C THR A 271 -16.68 0.53 18.23
N ARG A 272 -15.95 -0.32 18.96
CA ARG A 272 -16.52 -1.19 20.00
C ARG A 272 -15.59 -1.33 21.20
N HIS A 273 -16.18 -1.38 22.39
CA HIS A 273 -15.47 -1.79 23.60
C HIS A 273 -15.44 -3.32 23.66
N ILE A 274 -14.26 -3.90 23.90
CA ILE A 274 -14.10 -5.35 24.04
C ILE A 274 -13.41 -5.64 25.36
N PRO A 275 -13.97 -6.55 26.20
CA PRO A 275 -13.33 -6.96 27.43
C PRO A 275 -12.10 -7.84 27.13
N LEU A 276 -11.10 -7.69 27.98
CA LEU A 276 -9.88 -8.48 28.06
C LEU A 276 -9.94 -9.27 29.37
N ILE A 277 -9.84 -10.58 29.27
CA ILE A 277 -10.05 -11.52 30.37
C ILE A 277 -8.80 -12.38 30.54
N GLN A 278 -8.50 -13.25 29.57
CA GLN A 278 -7.38 -14.19 29.68
C GLN A 278 -6.03 -13.49 29.49
N SER A 279 -6.02 -12.37 28.78
CA SER A 279 -4.81 -11.60 28.49
C SER A 279 -4.32 -10.74 29.67
N ILE A 280 -5.12 -10.51 30.71
CA ILE A 280 -4.78 -9.61 31.83
C ILE A 280 -3.40 -9.88 32.45
N PRO A 281 -3.03 -11.12 32.87
CA PRO A 281 -1.72 -11.36 33.45
C PRO A 281 -0.58 -11.01 32.48
N TYR A 282 -0.76 -11.32 31.20
CA TYR A 282 0.23 -11.04 30.15
C TYR A 282 0.34 -9.55 29.82
N ILE A 283 -0.77 -8.82 29.87
CA ILE A 283 -0.78 -7.36 29.73
C ILE A 283 -0.02 -6.72 30.88
N LYS A 284 -0.30 -7.12 32.13
CA LYS A 284 0.39 -6.55 33.31
C LYS A 284 1.89 -6.82 33.28
N ASP A 285 2.30 -8.05 32.93
CA ASP A 285 3.70 -8.40 32.78
C ASP A 285 4.36 -7.60 31.64
N TRP A 286 3.70 -7.49 30.49
CA TRP A 286 4.22 -6.71 29.37
C TRP A 286 4.35 -5.21 29.69
N LEU A 287 3.31 -4.59 30.26
CA LEU A 287 3.35 -3.16 30.65
C LEU A 287 4.48 -2.86 31.64
N SER A 288 4.77 -3.78 32.56
CA SER A 288 5.86 -3.62 33.53
C SER A 288 7.25 -3.61 32.88
N ASN A 289 7.40 -4.33 31.75
CA ASN A 289 8.64 -4.51 31.00
C ASN A 289 8.70 -3.67 29.71
N HIS A 290 7.63 -2.89 29.42
CA HIS A 290 7.53 -2.13 28.19
C HIS A 290 8.61 -1.03 28.15
N PRO A 291 9.41 -0.88 27.06
CA PRO A 291 10.52 0.08 27.00
C PRO A 291 10.10 1.52 27.31
N SER A 292 8.90 1.92 26.87
CA SER A 292 8.31 3.25 27.09
C SER A 292 7.14 3.22 28.10
N ARG A 293 7.20 2.39 29.14
CA ARG A 293 6.08 2.20 30.10
C ARG A 293 5.56 3.50 30.75
N ASN A 294 6.43 4.50 30.89
CA ASN A 294 6.08 5.82 31.46
C ASN A 294 5.44 6.77 30.44
N ASN A 295 5.33 6.38 29.16
CA ASN A 295 4.68 7.17 28.12
C ASN A 295 3.31 6.57 27.78
N PRO A 296 2.21 7.10 28.33
CA PRO A 296 0.86 6.58 28.09
C PRO A 296 0.44 6.63 26.61
N ASN A 297 1.03 7.53 25.82
CA ASN A 297 0.74 7.69 24.40
C ASN A 297 1.56 6.77 23.49
N SER A 298 2.47 5.97 24.05
CA SER A 298 3.24 4.97 23.30
C SER A 298 2.31 3.90 22.73
N ALA A 299 2.64 3.41 21.53
CA ALA A 299 2.06 2.18 21.02
C ALA A 299 2.27 1.05 22.03
N LEU A 300 1.26 0.21 22.21
CA LEU A 300 1.30 -0.93 23.14
C LEU A 300 2.25 -2.02 22.65
N PHE A 301 2.27 -2.27 21.35
CA PHE A 301 3.14 -3.26 20.72
C PHE A 301 4.23 -2.55 19.94
N VAL A 302 5.47 -2.67 20.42
CA VAL A 302 6.64 -2.03 19.83
C VAL A 302 7.66 -3.03 19.30
N VAL A 303 8.50 -2.57 18.38
CA VAL A 303 9.67 -3.31 17.92
C VAL A 303 10.72 -3.31 19.04
N LEU A 304 11.35 -4.47 19.24
CA LEU A 304 12.36 -4.70 20.28
C LEU A 304 13.80 -4.74 19.72
N ALA A 305 13.95 -4.77 18.39
CA ALA A 305 15.26 -4.77 17.75
C ALA A 305 15.98 -3.43 17.95
N LYS A 306 17.31 -3.48 18.17
CA LYS A 306 18.14 -2.31 18.52
C LYS A 306 17.92 -1.08 17.63
N ASN A 307 17.88 -1.28 16.31
CA ASN A 307 17.82 -0.18 15.33
C ASN A 307 16.43 0.48 15.18
N SER A 308 15.40 -0.12 15.76
CA SER A 308 14.01 0.34 15.62
C SER A 308 13.24 0.24 16.93
N MET A 309 13.96 0.12 18.05
CA MET A 309 13.40 -0.08 19.38
C MET A 309 12.38 1.02 19.71
N GLY A 310 11.22 0.63 20.23
CA GLY A 310 10.18 1.56 20.65
C GLY A 310 9.28 2.08 19.52
N LYS A 311 9.59 1.82 18.25
CA LYS A 311 8.66 2.10 17.14
C LYS A 311 7.49 1.12 17.17
N GLN A 312 6.30 1.57 16.77
CA GLN A 312 5.12 0.71 16.66
C GLN A 312 5.41 -0.51 15.78
N LEU A 313 5.03 -1.69 16.25
CA LEU A 313 5.16 -2.93 15.51
C LEU A 313 4.20 -2.92 14.30
N SER A 314 4.75 -3.12 13.10
CA SER A 314 3.94 -3.21 11.88
C SER A 314 3.33 -4.61 11.71
N VAL A 315 2.23 -4.71 10.97
CA VAL A 315 1.61 -6.00 10.60
C VAL A 315 2.62 -6.93 9.91
N LYS A 316 3.46 -6.39 9.02
CA LYS A 316 4.53 -7.16 8.38
C LYS A 316 5.56 -7.67 9.40
N GLY A 317 5.93 -6.84 10.38
CA GLY A 317 6.84 -7.22 11.46
C GLY A 317 6.25 -8.33 12.31
N LEU A 318 4.97 -8.23 12.66
CA LEU A 318 4.23 -9.27 13.37
C LEU A 318 4.23 -10.59 12.59
N TYR A 319 3.93 -10.56 11.28
CA TYR A 319 3.97 -11.76 10.45
C TYR A 319 5.37 -12.37 10.40
N GLY A 320 6.42 -11.55 10.39
CA GLY A 320 7.79 -12.02 10.49
C GLY A 320 8.08 -12.75 11.82
N ILE A 321 7.54 -12.24 12.94
CA ILE A 321 7.68 -12.86 14.26
C ILE A 321 7.02 -14.25 14.28
N TYR A 322 5.77 -14.35 13.82
CA TYR A 322 5.06 -15.63 13.80
C TYR A 322 5.63 -16.61 12.75
N LYS A 323 6.13 -16.09 11.63
CA LYS A 323 6.88 -16.89 10.66
C LYS A 323 8.15 -17.49 11.30
N TYR A 324 8.90 -16.69 12.05
CA TYR A 324 10.05 -17.18 12.82
C TYR A 324 9.63 -18.27 13.82
N TYR A 325 8.54 -18.06 14.56
CA TYR A 325 8.09 -19.10 15.50
C TYR A 325 7.81 -20.43 14.80
N LYS A 326 7.09 -20.36 13.67
CA LYS A 326 6.71 -21.53 12.89
C LYS A 326 7.90 -22.23 12.21
N GLU A 327 8.76 -21.48 11.54
CA GLU A 327 9.77 -22.04 10.64
C GLU A 327 11.12 -22.27 11.31
N GLU A 328 11.38 -21.65 12.47
CA GLU A 328 12.70 -21.69 13.11
C GLU A 328 12.62 -22.11 14.57
N PHE A 329 11.78 -21.45 15.38
CA PHE A 329 11.77 -21.67 16.84
C PHE A 329 11.23 -23.06 17.22
N PHE A 330 10.01 -23.38 16.80
CA PHE A 330 9.39 -24.67 17.15
C PHE A 330 10.12 -25.87 16.53
N PRO A 331 10.61 -25.81 15.27
CA PRO A 331 11.46 -26.88 14.73
C PRO A 331 12.74 -27.10 15.53
N LYS A 332 13.45 -26.04 15.96
CA LYS A 332 14.64 -26.18 16.81
C LYS A 332 14.31 -26.73 18.20
N LEU A 333 13.16 -26.34 18.73
CA LEU A 333 12.69 -26.84 20.02
C LEU A 333 12.48 -28.36 20.01
N LEU A 334 12.01 -28.93 18.89
CA LEU A 334 11.87 -30.40 18.73
C LEU A 334 13.21 -31.15 18.83
N GLU A 335 14.33 -30.49 18.56
CA GLU A 335 15.68 -31.08 18.66
C GLU A 335 16.23 -31.04 20.09
N GLU A 336 15.60 -30.29 21.00
CA GLU A 336 16.10 -30.14 22.37
C GLU A 336 15.67 -31.31 23.28
N PRO A 337 16.62 -31.93 24.02
CA PRO A 337 16.33 -33.09 24.88
C PRO A 337 15.49 -32.72 26.12
N THR A 338 15.25 -31.44 26.36
CA THR A 338 14.46 -30.91 27.48
C THR A 338 12.96 -30.92 27.22
N VAL A 339 12.53 -31.18 25.99
CA VAL A 339 11.11 -31.23 25.62
C VAL A 339 10.53 -32.61 25.95
N SER A 340 9.44 -32.63 26.72
CA SER A 340 8.72 -33.87 27.03
C SER A 340 8.12 -34.48 25.76
N SER A 341 8.06 -35.81 25.66
CA SER A 341 7.48 -36.51 24.51
C SER A 341 6.07 -36.03 24.12
N GLU A 342 5.23 -35.73 25.11
CA GLU A 342 3.88 -35.17 24.90
C GLU A 342 3.90 -33.80 24.19
N ASP A 343 4.87 -32.95 24.54
CA ASP A 343 5.02 -31.64 23.91
C ASP A 343 5.59 -31.78 22.50
N THR A 344 6.51 -32.72 22.28
CA THR A 344 7.06 -33.03 20.95
C THR A 344 5.94 -33.41 19.99
N GLU A 345 5.07 -34.35 20.37
CA GLU A 345 3.92 -34.76 19.55
C GLU A 345 2.98 -33.58 19.25
N LYS A 346 2.71 -32.73 20.24
CA LYS A 346 1.87 -31.54 20.07
C LYS A 346 2.52 -30.50 19.15
N ILE A 347 3.81 -30.23 19.28
CA ILE A 347 4.55 -29.29 18.42
C ILE A 347 4.61 -29.81 16.98
N GLU A 348 4.78 -31.12 16.77
CA GLU A 348 4.73 -31.75 15.45
C GLU A 348 3.35 -31.61 14.80
N SER A 349 2.28 -31.94 15.54
CA SER A 349 0.90 -31.77 15.09
C SER A 349 0.58 -30.33 14.73
N PHE A 350 0.99 -29.39 15.59
CA PHE A 350 0.88 -27.96 15.39
C PHE A 350 1.63 -27.48 14.13
N SER A 351 2.84 -27.98 13.89
CA SER A 351 3.65 -27.61 12.71
C SER A 351 3.03 -28.09 11.40
N GLN A 352 2.31 -29.23 11.42
CA GLN A 352 1.58 -29.76 10.27
C GLN A 352 0.24 -29.03 10.05
N ALA A 353 -0.46 -28.65 11.12
CA ALA A 353 -1.78 -28.01 11.06
C ALA A 353 -1.74 -26.51 10.74
N VAL A 354 -0.70 -25.77 11.18
CA VAL A 354 -0.64 -24.31 11.04
C VAL A 354 -0.34 -23.90 9.60
N GLN A 355 -1.36 -23.86 8.73
CA GLN A 355 -1.29 -23.13 7.46
C GLN A 355 -1.64 -21.65 7.58
N SER A 356 -2.24 -21.19 8.68
CA SER A 356 -2.74 -19.81 8.72
C SER A 356 -2.97 -19.23 10.10
N LEU A 357 -1.94 -18.58 10.64
CA LEU A 357 -2.18 -17.56 11.67
C LEU A 357 -2.65 -16.24 11.09
N HIS A 358 -2.23 -15.89 9.87
CA HIS A 358 -2.19 -14.48 9.49
C HIS A 358 -2.47 -14.17 8.02
N THR A 359 -3.04 -15.10 7.27
CA THR A 359 -3.59 -14.76 5.95
C THR A 359 -5.09 -14.42 6.00
N ALA A 360 -5.75 -14.56 7.17
CA ALA A 360 -7.15 -14.12 7.36
C ALA A 360 -7.27 -12.59 7.53
N PRO A 361 -8.23 -11.93 6.84
CA PRO A 361 -8.27 -10.48 6.58
C PRO A 361 -8.62 -9.54 7.75
#